data_AF-A0A3D2WVY3-F1
#
_entry.id   AF-A0A3D2WVY3-F1
#
_cell.length_a   1.000
_cell.length_b   1.000
_cell.length_c   1.000
_cell.angle_alpha   90.00
_cell.angle_beta   90.00
_cell.angle_gamma   90.00
#
_symmetry.space_group_name_H-M   'P 1'
#
loop_
_entity.id
_entity.type
_entity.pdbx_description
1 polymer ?
#
loop_
_entity_poly.entity_id
_entity_poly.type
_entity_poly.pdbx_seq_one_letter_code
_entity_poly.pdbx_strand_id
1 'polypeptide(L)'
;YLGRDLEDAIKANLITADDIPKGIRANLGIKNSDIINKLVFDVIDWSKTNGKIGYSPGMFDLLKEFKQFSRIHIYANPKMEYWNTYSETVLKSIYRYLCQLFEKNHADFDAYAASKTALDRKFGNYIKALQEIYAANDFNRDTILTDYIAGMTDSYALHCFENILTTGTTGL
;
A
#
# COMPACT_ATOMS: atom_id res chain seq x y z
N TYR A 1 6.69 4.81 11.69
CA TYR A 1 6.17 5.29 10.39
C TYR A 1 6.32 6.80 10.27
N LEU A 2 5.75 7.63 11.15
CA LEU A 2 5.80 9.11 11.06
C LEU A 2 7.15 9.73 10.67
N GLY A 3 8.25 9.32 11.32
CA GLY A 3 9.57 9.88 11.01
C GLY A 3 10.07 9.51 9.61
N ARG A 4 9.74 8.29 9.14
CA ARG A 4 10.09 7.84 7.79
C ARG A 4 9.26 8.57 6.74
N ASP A 5 7.97 8.70 6.98
CA ASP A 5 7.05 9.39 6.08
C ASP A 5 7.42 10.88 5.96
N LEU A 6 7.86 11.51 7.05
CA LEU A 6 8.38 12.88 7.03
C LEU A 6 9.63 13.00 6.13
N GLU A 7 10.62 12.12 6.30
CA GLU A 7 11.81 12.13 5.45
C GLU A 7 11.47 11.91 3.97
N ASP A 8 10.59 10.96 3.68
CA ASP A 8 10.20 10.64 2.31
C ASP A 8 9.37 11.79 1.69
N ALA A 9 8.53 12.46 2.47
CA ALA A 9 7.79 13.65 2.03
C ALA A 9 8.72 14.82 1.68
N ILE A 10 9.80 15.02 2.44
CA ILE A 10 10.83 16.02 2.13
C ILE A 10 11.56 15.65 0.83
N LYS A 11 11.99 14.38 0.70
CA LYS A 11 12.69 13.89 -0.52
C LYS A 11 11.81 14.00 -1.77
N ALA A 12 10.51 13.76 -1.63
CA ALA A 12 9.53 13.88 -2.70
C ALA A 12 9.09 15.33 -2.96
N ASN A 13 9.66 16.32 -2.26
CA ASN A 13 9.29 17.73 -2.35
C ASN A 13 7.78 17.97 -2.14
N LEU A 14 7.15 17.17 -1.27
CA LEU A 14 5.78 17.40 -0.82
C LEU A 14 5.74 18.54 0.21
N ILE A 15 6.76 18.60 1.06
CA ILE A 15 6.99 19.62 2.08
C ILE A 15 8.49 19.94 2.16
N THR A 16 8.81 21.04 2.83
CA THR A 16 10.17 21.43 3.21
C THR A 16 10.38 21.31 4.72
N ALA A 17 11.63 21.40 5.18
CA ALA A 17 11.93 21.42 6.60
C ALA A 17 11.29 22.61 7.35
N ASP A 18 10.96 23.70 6.64
CA ASP A 18 10.37 24.90 7.23
C ASP A 18 8.85 24.83 7.38
N ASP A 19 8.19 23.94 6.65
CA ASP A 19 6.77 23.66 6.82
C ASP A 19 6.48 22.90 8.13
N ILE A 20 7.49 22.22 8.68
CA ILE A 20 7.33 21.40 9.89
C ILE A 20 7.21 22.32 11.12
N PRO A 21 6.16 22.14 11.96
CA PRO A 21 5.99 22.92 13.18
C PRO A 21 7.25 22.95 14.05
N LYS A 22 7.59 24.14 14.55
CA LYS A 22 8.80 24.37 15.35
C LYS A 22 8.88 23.43 16.55
N GLY A 23 7.74 23.15 17.20
CA GLY A 23 7.64 22.22 18.32
C GLY A 23 8.12 20.82 17.94
N ILE A 24 7.69 20.30 16.78
CA ILE A 24 8.10 18.99 16.27
C ILE A 24 9.60 19.01 15.93
N ARG A 25 10.10 20.02 15.20
CA ARG A 25 11.52 20.07 14.81
C ARG A 25 12.45 20.13 16.01
N ALA A 26 12.13 20.98 16.99
CA ALA A 26 12.96 21.15 18.17
C ALA A 26 12.93 19.90 19.07
N ASN A 27 11.74 19.35 19.30
CA ASN A 27 11.57 18.28 20.27
C ASN A 27 11.75 16.89 19.70
N LEU A 28 11.41 16.61 18.44
CA LEU A 28 11.60 15.30 17.79
C LEU A 28 12.78 15.28 16.82
N GLY A 29 12.99 16.35 16.08
CA GLY A 29 13.96 16.39 14.98
C GLY A 29 13.31 16.12 13.62
N ILE A 30 14.13 16.03 12.58
CA ILE A 30 13.67 15.87 11.19
C ILE A 30 14.07 14.50 10.63
N LYS A 31 15.16 13.91 11.12
CA LYS A 31 15.59 12.57 10.71
C LYS A 31 14.76 11.51 11.42
N ASN A 32 14.43 10.44 10.71
CA ASN A 32 13.70 9.31 11.24
C ASN A 32 14.42 8.69 12.46
N SER A 33 15.76 8.65 12.45
CA SER A 33 16.56 8.17 13.59
C SER A 33 16.34 9.00 14.85
N ASP A 34 16.31 10.34 14.72
CA ASP A 34 16.17 11.25 15.86
C ASP A 34 14.78 11.13 16.47
N ILE A 35 13.76 11.08 15.61
CA ILE A 35 12.36 10.91 15.99
C ILE A 35 12.19 9.57 16.73
N ILE A 36 12.69 8.47 16.17
CA ILE A 36 12.59 7.14 16.80
C ILE A 36 13.28 7.15 18.17
N ASN A 37 14.52 7.65 18.25
CA ASN A 37 15.27 7.65 19.50
C ASN A 37 14.52 8.39 20.60
N LYS A 38 14.02 9.60 20.33
CA LYS A 38 13.34 10.41 21.34
C LYS A 38 12.00 9.80 21.79
N LEU A 39 11.25 9.22 20.86
CA LEU A 39 10.02 8.49 21.19
C LEU A 39 10.31 7.26 22.06
N VAL A 40 11.34 6.48 21.72
CA VAL A 40 11.71 5.28 22.48
C VAL A 40 12.19 5.65 23.89
N PHE A 41 13.07 6.64 24.04
CA PHE A 41 13.53 7.08 25.35
C PHE A 41 12.38 7.60 26.23
N ASP A 42 11.49 8.42 25.68
CA ASP A 42 10.33 8.94 26.43
C ASP A 42 9.42 7.81 26.91
N VAL A 43 9.14 6.80 26.06
CA VAL A 43 8.35 5.62 26.47
C VAL A 43 9.04 4.86 27.59
N ILE A 44 10.35 4.61 27.47
CA ILE A 44 11.09 3.86 28.49
C ILE A 44 11.04 4.59 29.84
N ASP A 45 11.37 5.88 29.86
CA ASP A 45 11.47 6.66 31.09
C ASP A 45 10.10 6.85 31.75
N TRP A 46 9.09 7.19 30.95
CA TRP A 46 7.74 7.36 31.47
C TRP A 46 7.14 6.04 31.94
N SER A 47 7.32 4.96 31.18
CA SER A 47 6.75 3.65 31.54
C SER A 47 7.38 3.08 32.80
N LYS A 48 8.71 3.21 32.94
CA LYS A 48 9.44 2.80 34.16
C LYS A 48 8.92 3.51 35.40
N THR A 49 8.59 4.80 35.28
CA THR A 49 8.12 5.63 36.39
C THR A 49 6.65 5.37 36.76
N ASN A 50 5.81 5.02 35.77
CA ASN A 50 4.35 4.94 35.94
C ASN A 50 3.79 3.51 36.01
N GLY A 51 4.63 2.48 35.84
CA GLY A 51 4.21 1.07 35.94
C GLY A 51 3.28 0.59 34.82
N LYS A 52 3.20 1.34 33.70
CA LYS A 52 2.41 1.00 32.51
C LYS A 52 3.09 1.54 31.25
N ILE A 53 2.86 0.90 30.11
CA ILE A 53 3.46 1.33 28.84
C ILE A 53 2.76 2.58 28.32
N GLY A 54 3.52 3.65 28.08
CA GLY A 54 3.00 4.87 27.47
C GLY A 54 4.06 5.96 27.29
N TYR A 55 3.65 7.02 26.60
CA TYR A 55 4.42 8.25 26.46
C TYR A 55 4.11 9.20 27.60
N SER A 56 5.03 10.13 27.86
CA SER A 56 4.74 11.29 28.69
C SER A 56 3.61 12.13 28.07
N PRO A 57 2.81 12.87 28.87
CA PRO A 57 1.74 13.72 28.34
C PRO A 57 2.25 14.71 27.28
N GLY A 58 3.41 15.32 27.50
CA GLY A 58 4.02 16.25 26.55
C GLY A 58 4.43 15.58 25.23
N MET A 59 5.05 14.40 25.29
CA MET A 59 5.40 13.65 24.08
C MET A 59 4.16 13.14 23.35
N PHE A 60 3.12 12.74 24.08
CA PHE A 60 1.86 12.31 23.50
C PHE A 60 1.15 13.43 22.74
N ASP A 61 1.11 14.64 23.30
CA ASP A 61 0.52 15.80 22.62
C ASP A 61 1.35 16.21 21.39
N LEU A 62 2.68 16.14 21.48
CA LEU A 62 3.55 16.36 20.34
C LEU A 62 3.34 15.32 19.23
N LEU A 63 3.11 14.05 19.58
CA LEU A 63 2.75 13.00 18.63
C LEU A 63 1.40 13.26 17.95
N LYS A 64 0.40 13.78 18.67
CA LYS A 64 -0.88 14.16 18.07
C LYS A 64 -0.69 15.30 17.06
N GLU A 65 0.06 16.34 17.44
CA GLU A 65 0.40 17.45 16.54
C GLU A 65 1.11 16.94 15.29
N PHE A 66 2.09 16.04 15.45
CA PHE A 66 2.83 15.49 14.32
C PHE A 66 1.96 14.60 13.41
N LYS A 67 1.06 13.79 13.98
CA LYS A 67 0.07 13.03 13.18
C LYS A 67 -0.86 13.96 12.41
N GLN A 68 -1.34 15.03 13.03
CA GLN A 68 -2.22 16.00 12.39
C GLN A 68 -1.50 16.73 11.24
N PHE A 69 -0.28 17.20 11.49
CA PHE A 69 0.57 17.80 10.46
C PHE A 69 0.76 16.85 9.27
N SER A 70 1.16 15.60 9.53
CA SER A 70 1.40 14.59 8.48
C SER A 70 0.13 14.33 7.65
N ARG A 71 -1.03 14.28 8.31
CA ARG A 71 -2.32 14.11 7.62
C ARG A 71 -2.62 15.25 6.65
N ILE A 72 -2.42 16.49 7.07
CA ILE A 72 -2.80 17.67 6.28
C ILE A 72 -1.78 17.94 5.18
N HIS A 73 -0.48 17.83 5.47
CA HIS A 73 0.57 18.32 4.57
C HIS A 73 1.25 17.22 3.75
N ILE A 74 1.19 15.96 4.19
CA ILE A 74 1.82 14.83 3.50
C ILE A 74 0.76 13.97 2.82
N TYR A 75 -0.14 13.35 3.58
CA TYR A 75 -1.10 12.38 3.01
C TYR A 75 -2.20 13.05 2.18
N ALA A 76 -2.63 14.25 2.55
CA ALA A 76 -3.60 15.04 1.79
C ALA A 76 -2.96 16.01 0.78
N ASN A 77 -1.67 15.86 0.49
CA ASN A 77 -0.98 16.74 -0.45
C ASN A 77 -1.56 16.58 -1.87
N PRO A 78 -1.94 17.66 -2.57
CA PRO A 78 -2.50 17.58 -3.93
C PRO A 78 -1.59 16.87 -4.93
N LYS A 79 -0.26 16.90 -4.74
CA LYS A 79 0.68 16.16 -5.59
C LYS A 79 0.47 14.64 -5.53
N MET A 80 -0.19 14.13 -4.48
CA MET A 80 -0.55 12.71 -4.35
C MET A 80 -1.83 12.34 -5.11
N GLU A 81 -2.65 13.31 -5.52
CA GLU A 81 -3.93 13.06 -6.21
C GLU A 81 -3.73 12.30 -7.52
N TYR A 82 -2.71 12.68 -8.30
CA TYR A 82 -2.33 11.96 -9.51
C TYR A 82 -1.99 10.50 -9.21
N TRP A 83 -1.15 10.23 -8.21
CA TRP A 83 -0.72 8.88 -7.86
C TRP A 83 -1.86 8.03 -7.29
N ASN A 84 -2.76 8.61 -6.52
CA ASN A 84 -3.97 7.94 -6.03
C ASN A 84 -4.86 7.53 -7.19
N THR A 85 -5.15 8.46 -8.10
CA THR A 85 -5.97 8.22 -9.30
C THR A 85 -5.32 7.18 -10.21
N TYR A 86 -4.00 7.26 -10.38
CA TYR A 86 -3.24 6.31 -11.19
C TYR A 86 -3.28 4.90 -10.60
N SER A 87 -3.01 4.76 -9.29
CA SER A 87 -3.06 3.47 -8.59
C SER A 87 -4.46 2.86 -8.63
N GLU A 88 -5.50 3.67 -8.42
CA GLU A 88 -6.88 3.23 -8.57
C GLU A 88 -7.18 2.73 -9.99
N THR A 89 -6.67 3.43 -11.01
CA THR A 89 -6.83 3.04 -12.42
C THR A 89 -6.15 1.70 -12.71
N VAL A 90 -4.92 1.52 -12.23
CA VAL A 90 -4.15 0.27 -12.36
C VAL A 90 -4.94 -0.89 -11.75
N LEU A 91 -5.34 -0.77 -10.47
CA LEU A 91 -6.04 -1.82 -9.75
C LEU A 91 -7.40 -2.15 -10.37
N LYS A 92 -8.19 -1.13 -10.72
CA LYS A 92 -9.50 -1.34 -11.38
C LYS A 92 -9.35 -2.03 -12.74
N SER A 93 -8.29 -1.72 -13.49
CA SER A 93 -8.06 -2.33 -14.80
C SER A 93 -7.67 -3.80 -14.67
N ILE A 94 -6.78 -4.13 -13.73
CA ILE A 94 -6.42 -5.52 -13.41
C ILE A 94 -7.65 -6.28 -12.93
N TYR A 95 -8.42 -5.72 -12.00
CA TYR A 95 -9.64 -6.36 -11.48
C TYR A 95 -10.63 -6.68 -12.59
N ARG A 96 -10.96 -5.70 -13.45
CA ARG A 96 -11.90 -5.89 -14.56
C ARG A 96 -11.41 -6.97 -15.53
N TYR A 97 -10.12 -6.94 -15.86
CA TYR A 97 -9.51 -7.94 -16.75
C TYR A 97 -9.61 -9.35 -16.17
N LEU A 98 -9.19 -9.53 -14.92
CA LEU A 98 -9.23 -10.84 -14.25
C LEU A 98 -10.66 -11.33 -14.02
N CYS A 99 -11.62 -10.42 -13.80
CA CYS A 99 -13.04 -10.74 -13.70
C CYS A 99 -13.56 -11.38 -14.99
N GLN A 100 -13.31 -10.74 -16.13
CA GLN A 100 -13.70 -11.27 -17.43
C GLN A 100 -12.99 -12.59 -17.75
N LEU A 101 -11.71 -12.70 -17.41
CA LEU A 101 -10.94 -13.92 -17.59
C LEU A 101 -11.49 -15.07 -16.73
N PHE A 102 -11.85 -14.80 -15.48
CA PHE A 102 -12.44 -15.79 -14.58
C PHE A 102 -13.85 -16.21 -14.99
N GLU A 103 -14.70 -15.28 -15.40
CA GLU A 103 -16.04 -15.61 -15.91
C GLU A 103 -15.99 -16.42 -17.21
N LYS A 104 -14.94 -16.26 -18.00
CA LYS A 104 -14.73 -17.05 -19.22
C LYS A 104 -14.27 -18.48 -18.92
N ASN A 105 -13.31 -18.64 -18.02
CA ASN A 105 -12.59 -19.91 -17.85
C ASN A 105 -12.99 -20.67 -16.57
N HIS A 106 -13.46 -20.00 -15.52
CA HIS A 106 -13.77 -20.58 -14.20
C HIS A 106 -12.67 -21.54 -13.70
N ALA A 107 -12.99 -22.84 -13.53
CA ALA A 107 -12.06 -23.88 -13.09
C ALA A 107 -11.38 -24.63 -14.26
N ASP A 108 -11.51 -24.15 -15.50
CA ASP A 108 -10.79 -24.68 -16.66
C ASP A 108 -9.32 -24.21 -16.65
N PHE A 109 -8.49 -24.91 -15.86
CA PHE A 109 -7.08 -24.60 -15.71
C PHE A 109 -6.27 -24.75 -17.00
N ASP A 110 -6.71 -25.60 -17.93
CA ASP A 110 -6.03 -25.81 -19.21
C ASP A 110 -6.23 -24.59 -20.13
N ALA A 111 -7.40 -23.95 -20.10
CA ALA A 111 -7.65 -22.69 -20.80
C ALA A 111 -6.71 -21.56 -20.33
N TYR A 112 -6.43 -21.46 -19.03
CA TYR A 112 -5.43 -20.50 -18.53
C TYR A 112 -4.02 -20.86 -19.00
N ALA A 113 -3.64 -22.13 -18.92
CA ALA A 113 -2.30 -22.60 -19.31
C ALA A 113 -2.01 -22.36 -20.80
N ALA A 114 -3.04 -22.46 -21.64
CA ALA A 114 -2.95 -22.21 -23.09
C ALA A 114 -2.89 -20.72 -23.46
N SER A 115 -3.16 -19.79 -22.52
CA SER A 115 -3.13 -18.35 -22.82
C SER A 115 -1.73 -17.87 -23.19
N LYS A 116 -1.65 -16.97 -24.18
CA LYS A 116 -0.42 -16.28 -24.57
C LYS A 116 -0.01 -15.20 -23.56
N THR A 117 -0.95 -14.69 -22.77
CA THR A 117 -0.69 -13.68 -21.74
C THR A 117 -0.09 -14.31 -20.50
N ALA A 118 1.05 -13.76 -20.02
CA ALA A 118 1.71 -14.27 -18.83
C ALA A 118 0.87 -14.09 -17.55
N LEU A 119 0.06 -13.02 -17.49
CA LEU A 119 -0.88 -12.77 -16.40
C LEU A 119 -1.89 -13.90 -16.26
N ASP A 120 -2.54 -14.31 -17.36
CA ASP A 120 -3.56 -15.36 -17.36
C ASP A 120 -3.01 -16.69 -16.84
N ARG A 121 -1.83 -17.08 -17.34
CA ARG A 121 -1.16 -18.32 -16.90
C ARG A 121 -0.83 -18.27 -15.41
N LYS A 122 -0.30 -17.15 -14.92
CA LYS A 122 0.04 -16.97 -13.49
C LYS A 122 -1.21 -17.00 -12.61
N PHE A 123 -2.28 -16.33 -13.04
CA PHE A 123 -3.55 -16.31 -12.33
C PHE A 123 -4.20 -17.71 -12.28
N GLY A 124 -4.24 -18.43 -13.40
CA GLY A 124 -4.72 -19.81 -13.42
C GLY A 124 -3.91 -20.75 -12.52
N ASN A 125 -2.58 -20.64 -12.54
CA ASN A 125 -1.71 -21.40 -11.64
C ASN A 125 -1.97 -21.08 -10.16
N TYR A 126 -2.24 -19.81 -9.83
CA TYR A 126 -2.58 -19.40 -8.47
C TYR A 126 -3.90 -20.04 -8.00
N ILE A 127 -4.97 -19.96 -8.80
CA ILE A 127 -6.26 -20.58 -8.47
C ILE A 127 -6.09 -22.09 -8.34
N LYS A 128 -5.36 -22.73 -9.26
CA LYS A 128 -5.09 -24.17 -9.25
C LYS A 128 -4.36 -24.61 -7.99
N ALA A 129 -3.37 -23.84 -7.54
CA ALA A 129 -2.62 -24.14 -6.31
C ALA A 129 -3.50 -24.05 -5.05
N LEU A 130 -4.55 -23.23 -5.08
CA LEU A 130 -5.48 -23.01 -3.96
C LEU A 130 -6.86 -23.62 -4.19
N GLN A 131 -7.01 -24.52 -5.16
CA GLN A 131 -8.30 -25.02 -5.62
C GLN A 131 -9.15 -25.64 -4.50
N GLU A 132 -8.52 -26.34 -3.55
CA GLU A 132 -9.22 -26.99 -2.43
C GLU A 132 -9.82 -25.95 -1.47
N ILE A 133 -9.10 -24.84 -1.27
CA ILE A 133 -9.56 -23.73 -0.42
C ILE A 133 -10.71 -22.99 -1.11
N TYR A 134 -10.58 -22.72 -2.40
CA TYR A 134 -11.61 -21.99 -3.15
C TYR A 134 -12.86 -22.84 -3.44
N ALA A 135 -12.71 -24.16 -3.61
CA ALA A 135 -13.84 -25.08 -3.75
C ALA A 135 -14.74 -25.09 -2.50
N ALA A 136 -14.17 -24.92 -1.29
CA ALA A 136 -14.95 -24.85 -0.05
C ALA A 136 -15.92 -23.67 -0.01
N ASN A 137 -15.66 -22.61 -0.79
CA ASN A 137 -16.48 -21.41 -0.92
C ASN A 137 -17.05 -21.26 -2.34
N ASP A 138 -17.31 -22.38 -3.03
CA ASP A 138 -17.92 -22.42 -4.37
C ASP A 138 -17.24 -21.50 -5.41
N PHE A 139 -15.90 -21.44 -5.34
CA PHE A 139 -15.09 -20.60 -6.23
C PHE A 139 -15.58 -19.14 -6.27
N ASN A 140 -15.87 -18.55 -5.10
CA ASN A 140 -16.28 -17.15 -5.02
C ASN A 140 -15.29 -16.23 -5.74
N ARG A 141 -15.74 -15.68 -6.87
CA ARG A 141 -14.96 -14.83 -7.77
C ARG A 141 -14.33 -13.65 -7.02
N ASP A 142 -15.11 -12.92 -6.24
CA ASP A 142 -14.66 -11.67 -5.63
C ASP A 142 -13.58 -11.91 -4.58
N THR A 143 -13.67 -13.02 -3.83
CA THR A 143 -12.61 -13.48 -2.92
C THR A 143 -11.34 -13.84 -3.68
N ILE A 144 -11.42 -14.68 -4.71
CA ILE A 144 -10.26 -15.12 -5.50
C ILE A 144 -9.52 -13.92 -6.11
N LEU A 145 -10.28 -12.99 -6.71
CA LEU A 145 -9.72 -11.80 -7.35
C LEU A 145 -9.05 -10.89 -6.32
N THR A 146 -9.70 -10.69 -5.17
CA THR A 146 -9.17 -9.83 -4.11
C THR A 146 -7.89 -10.43 -3.51
N ASP A 147 -7.86 -11.73 -3.22
CA ASP A 147 -6.69 -12.42 -2.69
C ASP A 147 -5.50 -12.32 -3.65
N TYR A 148 -5.75 -12.59 -4.94
CA TYR A 148 -4.70 -12.54 -5.96
C TYR A 148 -4.13 -11.12 -6.14
N ILE A 149 -5.01 -10.11 -6.21
CA ILE A 149 -4.60 -8.70 -6.39
C ILE A 149 -3.89 -8.19 -5.13
N ALA A 150 -4.38 -8.51 -3.94
CA ALA A 150 -3.76 -8.13 -2.67
C ALA A 150 -2.37 -8.78 -2.49
N GLY A 151 -2.12 -9.93 -3.13
CA GLY A 151 -0.82 -10.58 -3.16
C GLY A 151 0.19 -9.97 -4.14
N MET A 152 -0.20 -8.97 -4.95
CA MET A 152 0.71 -8.34 -5.91
C MET A 152 1.63 -7.32 -5.24
N THR A 153 2.89 -7.25 -5.69
CA THR A 153 3.74 -6.09 -5.43
C THR A 153 3.40 -4.97 -6.40
N ASP A 154 3.71 -3.72 -6.05
CA ASP A 154 3.49 -2.55 -6.93
C ASP A 154 4.11 -2.74 -8.32
N SER A 155 5.37 -3.19 -8.37
CA SER A 155 6.08 -3.46 -9.63
C SER A 155 5.42 -4.54 -10.46
N TYR A 156 4.86 -5.57 -9.82
CA TYR A 156 4.17 -6.65 -10.52
C TYR A 156 2.80 -6.18 -11.03
N ALA A 157 2.06 -5.41 -10.25
CA ALA A 157 0.78 -4.83 -10.66
C ALA A 157 0.96 -3.89 -11.87
N LEU A 158 1.95 -3.01 -11.84
CA LEU A 158 2.27 -2.12 -12.97
C LEU A 158 2.63 -2.92 -14.24
N HIS A 159 3.48 -3.94 -14.11
CA HIS A 159 3.82 -4.80 -15.24
C HIS A 159 2.60 -5.55 -15.81
N CYS A 160 1.69 -6.01 -14.94
CA CYS A 160 0.44 -6.63 -15.38
C CYS A 160 -0.47 -5.64 -16.11
N PHE A 161 -0.58 -4.42 -15.61
CA PHE A 161 -1.36 -3.36 -16.24
C PHE A 161 -0.80 -3.00 -17.63
N GLU A 162 0.52 -2.83 -17.76
CA GLU A 162 1.18 -2.61 -19.06
C GLU A 162 0.94 -3.75 -20.04
N ASN A 163 1.02 -5.01 -19.59
CA ASN A 163 0.72 -6.17 -20.42
C ASN A 163 -0.73 -6.18 -20.90
N ILE A 164 -1.70 -5.84 -20.05
CA ILE A 164 -3.12 -5.76 -20.43
C ILE A 164 -3.32 -4.73 -21.55
N LEU A 165 -2.71 -3.55 -21.42
CA LEU A 165 -2.83 -2.48 -22.42
C LEU A 165 -2.18 -2.84 -23.75
N THR A 166 -1.00 -3.46 -23.72
CA THR A 166 -0.25 -3.85 -24.92
C THR A 166 -0.83 -5.07 -25.64
N THR A 167 -1.48 -5.98 -24.90
CA THR A 167 -2.19 -7.11 -25.50
C THR A 167 -3.54 -6.68 -26.09
N GLY A 168 -4.13 -5.60 -25.58
CA GLY A 168 -5.36 -5.00 -26.12
C GLY A 168 -5.17 -4.19 -27.41
N THR A 169 -3.97 -3.67 -27.69
CA THR A 169 -3.67 -2.87 -28.90
C THR A 169 -3.35 -3.68 -30.14
N THR A 170 -3.20 -5.01 -30.06
CA THR A 170 -3.11 -5.87 -31.25
C THR A 170 -4.44 -6.07 -31.99
N GLY A 171 -5.51 -5.41 -31.54
CA GLY A 171 -6.84 -5.42 -32.15
C GLY A 171 -7.35 -4.07 -32.68
N LEU A 172 -6.48 -3.07 -32.82
CA LEU A 172 -6.78 -1.80 -33.52
C LEU A 172 -5.97 -1.69 -34.81
#